data_AF-B2TH21-F1
#
_entry.id   AF-B2TH21-F1
#
_cell.length_a   1.000
_cell.length_b   1.000
_cell.length_c   1.000
_cell.angle_alpha   90.00
_cell.angle_beta   90.00
_cell.angle_gamma   90.00
#
_symmetry.space_group_name_H-M   'P 1'
#
loop_
_entity.id
_entity.type
_entity.pdbx_description
1 polymer ?
#
loop_
_entity_poly.entity_id
_entity_poly.type
_entity_poly.pdbx_seq_one_letter_code
_entity_poly.pdbx_strand_id
1 'polypeptide(L)'
;MSEEQKPSAGETSAGSSEEYSPMDFVYAGLRLNAKGERFVSVRVVLDVGELGDEMLFQYSRSRDLNVGGIYRGAQFSKSGARGLDKNHLRYSGRWPDEAMRIHWLSVHDAAEAERRTRAMETEEGRVSDLEKALVPARQLYESLRRRYDKAGLVALEQAVLAALRTPLRKVESDNGKKAD
;
A
#
# COMPACT_ATOMS: atom_id res chain seq x y z
N MET A 1 42.02 33.99 44.48
CA MET A 1 40.78 33.38 45.00
C MET A 1 39.65 34.37 44.78
N SER A 2 38.91 34.22 43.68
CA SER A 2 37.58 34.79 43.46
C SER A 2 36.87 33.92 42.43
N GLU A 3 35.60 33.67 42.70
CA GLU A 3 34.78 32.55 42.25
C GLU A 3 34.50 32.49 40.75
N GLU A 4 34.63 31.29 40.16
CA GLU A 4 33.98 30.91 38.90
C GLU A 4 32.47 30.80 39.14
N GLN A 5 31.72 31.76 38.62
CA GLN A 5 30.26 31.67 38.53
C GLN A 5 29.88 30.75 37.36
N LYS A 6 29.42 29.56 37.71
CA LYS A 6 28.77 28.59 36.83
C LYS A 6 27.33 29.06 36.54
N PRO A 7 26.93 29.34 35.28
CA PRO A 7 25.51 29.50 34.99
C PRO A 7 24.81 28.15 34.98
N SER A 8 23.78 28.11 35.80
CA SER A 8 22.86 27.02 36.12
C SER A 8 22.20 26.43 34.88
N ALA A 9 22.06 25.11 34.88
CA ALA A 9 21.06 24.40 34.08
C ALA A 9 19.66 24.95 34.40
N GLY A 10 18.89 25.25 33.36
CA GLY A 10 17.51 25.69 33.53
C GLY A 10 17.00 26.45 32.32
N GLU A 11 16.80 25.76 31.20
CA GLU A 11 15.89 26.23 30.15
C GLU A 11 15.37 25.02 29.36
N THR A 12 14.46 24.28 29.99
CA THR A 12 13.46 23.47 29.28
C THR A 12 12.52 24.42 28.54
N SER A 13 12.98 24.90 27.38
CA SER A 13 12.21 25.73 26.48
C SER A 13 11.10 24.90 25.82
N ALA A 14 9.87 25.19 26.24
CA ALA A 14 8.64 25.17 25.45
C ALA A 14 8.30 23.88 24.69
N GLY A 15 7.59 22.98 25.36
CA GLY A 15 6.61 22.14 24.66
C GLY A 15 5.52 23.05 24.11
N SER A 16 5.63 23.47 22.85
CA SER A 16 4.52 24.08 22.13
C SER A 16 3.39 23.05 22.08
N SER A 17 2.39 23.22 22.94
CA SER A 17 1.14 22.47 22.82
C SER A 17 0.50 22.90 21.50
N GLU A 18 0.78 22.16 20.43
CA GLU A 18 0.10 22.36 19.16
C GLU A 18 -1.40 22.28 19.40
N GLU A 19 -2.10 23.35 19.05
CA GLU A 19 -3.55 23.42 19.17
C GLU A 19 -4.17 22.53 18.08
N TYR A 20 -4.93 21.53 18.51
CA TYR A 20 -5.65 20.63 17.63
C TYR A 20 -7.11 21.06 17.60
N SER A 21 -7.58 21.47 16.42
CA SER A 21 -8.95 21.91 16.22
C SER A 21 -9.74 20.86 15.45
N PRO A 22 -10.99 20.55 15.85
CA PRO A 22 -11.84 19.64 15.10
C PRO A 22 -12.21 20.30 13.77
N MET A 23 -11.95 19.62 12.66
CA MET A 23 -12.25 20.13 11.32
C MET A 23 -12.78 19.01 10.42
N ASP A 24 -13.67 19.38 9.51
CA ASP A 24 -14.11 18.51 8.44
C ASP A 24 -12.97 18.35 7.42
N PHE A 25 -12.87 17.20 6.77
CA PHE A 25 -11.84 16.97 5.77
C PHE A 25 -12.33 16.07 4.64
N VAL A 26 -11.66 16.20 3.51
CA VAL A 26 -11.83 15.34 2.34
C VAL A 26 -10.67 14.37 2.26
N TYR A 27 -10.98 13.09 2.08
CA TYR A 27 -9.98 12.10 1.73
C TYR A 27 -9.66 12.17 0.23
N ALA A 28 -8.46 12.63 -0.12
CA ALA A 28 -7.99 12.84 -1.49
C ALA A 28 -7.15 11.66 -2.05
N GLY A 29 -7.25 10.50 -1.38
CA GLY A 29 -6.72 9.23 -1.87
C GLY A 29 -5.33 8.89 -1.35
N LEU A 30 -4.68 7.95 -2.04
CA LEU A 30 -3.36 7.45 -1.69
C LEU A 30 -2.27 8.13 -2.51
N ARG A 31 -1.09 8.24 -1.91
CA ARG A 31 0.15 8.66 -2.54
C ARG A 31 1.24 7.66 -2.19
N LEU A 32 2.18 7.48 -3.10
CA LEU A 32 3.43 6.77 -2.83
C LEU A 32 4.56 7.77 -2.75
N ASN A 33 5.44 7.59 -1.77
CA ASN A 33 6.72 8.29 -1.80
C ASN A 33 7.72 7.57 -2.74
N ALA A 34 8.89 8.16 -2.95
CA ALA A 34 9.95 7.55 -3.77
C ALA A 34 10.33 6.13 -3.30
N LYS A 35 10.22 5.85 -2.00
CA LYS A 35 10.50 4.54 -1.39
C LYS A 35 9.35 3.53 -1.54
N GLY A 36 8.20 3.92 -2.11
CA GLY A 36 7.02 3.06 -2.24
C GLY A 36 6.20 2.91 -0.96
N GLU A 37 6.46 3.74 0.04
CA GLU A 37 5.66 3.81 1.26
C GLU A 37 4.36 4.57 0.98
N ARG A 38 3.28 4.10 1.60
CA ARG A 38 1.94 4.63 1.39
C ARG A 38 1.68 5.80 2.32
N PHE A 39 1.19 6.87 1.73
CA PHE A 39 0.65 8.03 2.43
C PHE A 39 -0.79 8.25 2.04
N VAL A 40 -1.54 8.75 3.01
CA VAL A 40 -2.92 9.16 2.93
C VAL A 40 -2.91 10.65 2.68
N SER A 41 -3.55 11.07 1.59
CA SER A 41 -3.74 12.47 1.27
C SER A 41 -5.09 12.94 1.79
N VAL A 42 -5.06 14.02 2.56
CA VAL A 42 -6.23 14.66 3.15
C VAL A 42 -6.16 16.15 2.89
N ARG A 43 -7.32 16.76 2.63
CA ARG A 43 -7.48 18.22 2.57
C ARG A 43 -8.54 18.64 3.56
N VAL A 44 -8.21 19.57 4.44
CA VAL A 44 -9.16 20.15 5.39
C VAL A 44 -10.20 20.99 4.64
N VAL A 45 -11.46 20.92 5.04
CA VAL A 45 -12.52 21.78 4.52
C VAL A 45 -12.58 23.05 5.37
N LEU A 46 -12.34 24.21 4.73
CA LEU A 46 -12.40 25.52 5.37
C LEU A 46 -13.86 26.03 5.42
N ASP A 47 -14.13 27.01 6.28
CA ASP A 47 -15.48 27.51 6.57
C ASP A 47 -16.27 27.99 5.34
N VAL A 48 -15.58 28.40 4.28
CA VAL A 48 -16.17 28.91 3.03
C VAL A 48 -16.49 27.77 2.03
N GLY A 49 -16.28 26.51 2.43
CA GLY A 49 -16.43 25.36 1.53
C GLY A 49 -15.28 25.23 0.53
N GLU A 50 -14.12 25.81 0.85
CA GLU A 50 -12.88 25.66 0.10
C GLU A 50 -12.01 24.55 0.72
N LEU A 51 -11.09 24.01 -0.09
CA LEU A 51 -10.11 23.04 0.40
C LEU A 51 -8.85 23.77 0.84
N GLY A 52 -8.38 23.46 2.04
CA GLY A 52 -7.05 23.82 2.48
C GLY A 52 -5.95 23.04 1.77
N ASP A 53 -4.74 23.20 2.29
CA ASP A 53 -3.55 22.53 1.78
C ASP A 53 -3.63 21.00 1.93
N GLU A 54 -2.92 20.31 1.04
CA GLU A 54 -2.80 18.86 1.08
C GLU A 54 -1.88 18.44 2.23
N MET A 55 -2.41 17.63 3.13
CA MET A 55 -1.68 17.03 4.23
C MET A 55 -1.48 15.54 3.95
N LEU A 56 -0.24 15.07 4.11
CA LEU A 56 0.13 13.67 3.90
C LEU A 56 0.39 12.98 5.24
N PHE A 57 -0.33 11.89 5.48
CA PHE A 57 -0.20 11.10 6.71
C PHE A 57 0.18 9.66 6.39
N GLN A 58 0.83 8.98 7.33
CA GLN A 58 1.18 7.57 7.14
C GLN A 58 -0.08 6.69 7.04
N TYR A 59 -0.08 5.75 6.10
CA TYR A 59 -1.24 4.90 5.74
C TYR A 59 -1.86 4.07 6.87
N SER A 60 -1.12 3.79 7.94
CA SER A 60 -1.63 3.05 9.12
C SER A 60 -2.87 3.71 9.74
N ARG A 61 -3.14 4.97 9.42
CA ARG A 61 -4.18 5.78 10.04
C ARG A 61 -5.53 5.81 9.33
N SER A 62 -5.70 5.40 8.06
CA SER A 62 -7.02 5.54 7.39
C SER A 62 -7.32 4.45 6.35
N ARG A 63 -7.54 3.23 6.84
CA ARG A 63 -7.98 2.11 6.01
C ARG A 63 -9.45 2.29 5.60
N ASP A 64 -9.75 2.13 4.31
CA ASP A 64 -11.09 2.06 3.72
C ASP A 64 -11.94 3.36 3.71
N LEU A 65 -11.31 4.53 3.55
CA LEU A 65 -12.04 5.77 3.25
C LEU A 65 -12.36 5.87 1.74
N ASN A 66 -13.50 6.47 1.42
CA ASN A 66 -13.94 6.71 0.04
C ASN A 66 -13.22 7.94 -0.51
N VAL A 67 -12.54 7.80 -1.65
CA VAL A 67 -11.88 8.93 -2.33
C VAL A 67 -12.92 10.00 -2.68
N GLY A 68 -12.63 11.25 -2.32
CA GLY A 68 -13.56 12.38 -2.45
C GLY A 68 -14.67 12.41 -1.40
N GLY A 69 -14.64 11.52 -0.39
CA GLY A 69 -15.57 11.54 0.74
C GLY A 69 -15.19 12.60 1.78
N ILE A 70 -16.21 13.27 2.32
CA ILE A 70 -16.10 14.24 3.42
C ILE A 70 -16.34 13.52 4.74
N TYR A 71 -15.44 13.73 5.69
CA TYR A 71 -15.45 13.10 7.00
C TYR A 71 -15.34 14.14 8.12
N ARG A 72 -16.00 13.85 9.25
CA ARG A 72 -15.95 14.63 10.49
C ARG A 72 -15.38 13.80 11.63
N GLY A 73 -14.83 14.46 12.66
CA GLY A 73 -14.39 13.82 13.90
C GLY A 73 -12.86 13.75 14.08
N ALA A 74 -12.09 14.10 13.04
CA ALA A 74 -10.66 14.29 13.17
C ALA A 74 -10.33 15.68 13.70
N GLN A 75 -9.17 15.79 14.35
CA GLN A 75 -8.61 17.06 14.80
C GLN A 75 -7.30 17.34 14.07
N PHE A 76 -7.12 18.56 13.58
CA PHE A 76 -5.97 18.97 12.80
C PHE A 76 -5.19 20.07 13.53
N SER A 77 -3.86 20.01 13.41
CA SER A 77 -2.93 21.08 13.77
C SER A 77 -2.14 21.48 12.51
N LYS A 78 -1.24 22.47 12.63
CA LYS A 78 -0.37 22.89 11.52
C LYS A 78 0.52 21.77 10.96
N SER A 79 0.89 20.79 11.79
CA SER A 79 1.85 19.73 11.41
C SER A 79 1.26 18.32 11.49
N GLY A 80 0.06 18.16 12.05
CA GLY A 80 -0.43 16.85 12.44
C GLY A 80 -1.94 16.70 12.39
N ALA A 81 -2.38 15.45 12.51
CA ALA A 81 -3.79 15.10 12.66
C ALA A 81 -3.97 13.95 13.65
N ARG A 82 -5.08 13.98 14.38
CA ARG A 82 -5.54 12.97 15.34
C ARG A 82 -6.94 12.49 14.96
N GLY A 83 -7.25 11.23 15.27
CA GLY A 83 -8.58 10.66 14.99
C GLY A 83 -8.85 10.40 13.50
N LEU A 84 -7.80 10.18 12.69
CA LEU A 84 -7.94 9.80 11.27
C LEU A 84 -8.38 8.34 11.07
N ASP A 85 -8.45 7.56 12.15
CA ASP A 85 -8.87 6.18 12.09
C ASP A 85 -10.39 6.07 11.95
N LYS A 86 -10.81 5.07 11.19
CA LYS A 86 -12.21 4.88 10.76
C LYS A 86 -13.22 4.86 11.92
N ASN A 87 -12.80 4.48 13.13
CA ASN A 87 -13.69 4.38 14.29
C ASN A 87 -14.09 5.76 14.84
N HIS A 88 -13.25 6.78 14.65
CA HIS A 88 -13.53 8.15 15.10
C HIS A 88 -14.14 9.03 14.00
N LEU A 89 -14.25 8.50 12.77
CA LEU A 89 -14.71 9.25 11.61
C LEU A 89 -16.17 9.01 11.30
N ARG A 90 -16.92 10.11 11.11
CA ARG A 90 -18.28 10.09 10.59
C ARG A 90 -18.29 10.60 9.15
N TYR A 91 -18.79 9.78 8.23
CA TYR A 91 -19.02 10.20 6.84
C TYR A 91 -20.15 11.24 6.78
N SER A 92 -19.88 12.37 6.12
CA SER A 92 -20.84 13.47 5.97
C SER A 92 -21.40 13.56 4.54
N GLY A 93 -20.64 13.14 3.52
CA GLY A 93 -21.04 13.30 2.13
C GLY A 93 -19.89 13.16 1.16
N ARG A 94 -20.09 13.59 -0.09
CA ARG A 94 -19.04 13.65 -1.12
C ARG A 94 -18.71 15.10 -1.44
N TRP A 95 -17.44 15.36 -1.76
CA TRP A 95 -17.00 16.64 -2.29
C TRP A 95 -17.80 16.97 -3.57
N PRO A 96 -18.30 18.20 -3.78
CA PRO A 96 -19.21 18.50 -4.89
C PRO A 96 -18.54 18.46 -6.27
N ASP A 97 -17.29 18.89 -6.39
CA ASP A 97 -16.58 18.94 -7.67
C ASP A 97 -16.23 17.51 -8.18
N GLU A 98 -16.87 17.10 -9.27
CA GLU A 98 -16.67 15.80 -9.89
C GLU A 98 -15.31 15.63 -10.56
N ALA A 99 -14.81 16.65 -11.23
CA ALA A 99 -13.52 16.58 -11.92
C ALA A 99 -12.39 16.36 -10.91
N MET A 100 -12.45 17.04 -9.76
CA MET A 100 -11.51 16.79 -8.66
C MET A 100 -11.60 15.38 -8.10
N ARG A 101 -12.82 14.85 -7.89
CA ARG A 101 -12.99 13.47 -7.40
C ARG A 101 -12.39 12.45 -8.38
N ILE A 102 -12.62 12.62 -9.68
CA ILE A 102 -12.07 11.75 -10.72
C ILE A 102 -10.54 11.82 -10.71
N HIS A 103 -9.97 13.03 -10.60
CA HIS A 103 -8.53 13.21 -10.51
C HIS A 103 -7.94 12.51 -9.27
N TRP A 104 -8.53 12.68 -8.09
CA TRP A 104 -8.03 11.99 -6.89
C TRP A 104 -8.16 10.48 -6.99
N LEU A 105 -9.24 9.98 -7.61
CA LEU A 105 -9.44 8.55 -7.82
C LEU A 105 -8.38 7.99 -8.78
N SER A 106 -8.07 8.69 -9.88
CA SER A 106 -7.05 8.23 -10.82
C SER A 106 -5.65 8.19 -10.20
N VAL A 107 -5.31 9.18 -9.36
CA VAL A 107 -4.03 9.18 -8.62
C VAL A 107 -4.00 8.07 -7.58
N HIS A 108 -5.11 7.84 -6.86
CA HIS A 108 -5.25 6.72 -5.93
C HIS A 108 -5.03 5.37 -6.63
N ASP A 109 -5.67 5.17 -7.78
CA ASP A 109 -5.61 3.92 -8.53
C ASP A 109 -4.22 3.70 -9.14
N ALA A 110 -3.55 4.76 -9.60
CA ALA A 110 -2.16 4.70 -10.04
C ALA A 110 -1.23 4.27 -8.89
N ALA A 111 -1.40 4.85 -7.69
CA ALA A 111 -0.64 4.45 -6.50
C ALA A 111 -0.90 2.98 -6.10
N GLU A 112 -2.13 2.50 -6.23
CA GLU A 112 -2.43 1.08 -6.00
C GLU A 112 -1.82 0.16 -7.07
N ALA A 113 -1.85 0.57 -8.34
CA ALA A 113 -1.29 -0.19 -9.44
C ALA A 113 0.23 -0.31 -9.30
N GLU A 114 0.93 0.79 -9.05
CA GLU A 114 2.39 0.82 -8.86
C GLU A 114 2.82 -0.05 -7.67
N ARG A 115 2.03 -0.07 -6.60
CA ARG A 115 2.27 -0.96 -5.47
C ARG A 115 2.13 -2.44 -5.88
N ARG A 116 1.11 -2.79 -6.66
CA ARG A 116 0.91 -4.16 -7.14
C ARG A 116 2.06 -4.59 -8.04
N THR A 117 2.52 -3.72 -8.94
CA THR A 117 3.66 -4.01 -9.82
C THR A 117 4.96 -4.18 -9.02
N ARG A 118 5.27 -3.27 -8.09
CA ARG A 118 6.46 -3.40 -7.22
C ARG A 118 6.45 -4.69 -6.39
N ALA A 119 5.27 -5.11 -5.91
CA ALA A 119 5.13 -6.37 -5.19
C ALA A 119 5.40 -7.57 -6.09
N MET A 120 4.88 -7.56 -7.33
CA MET A 120 5.15 -8.58 -8.34
C MET A 120 6.62 -8.62 -8.73
N GLU A 121 7.28 -7.48 -8.95
CA GLU A 121 8.72 -7.41 -9.29
C GLU A 121 9.59 -7.95 -8.16
N THR A 122 9.24 -7.64 -6.90
CA THR A 122 9.96 -8.17 -5.73
C THR A 122 9.78 -9.68 -5.60
N GLU A 123 8.59 -10.19 -5.90
CA GLU A 123 8.31 -11.63 -5.96
C GLU A 123 9.05 -12.28 -7.14
N GLU A 124 9.06 -11.63 -8.31
CA GLU A 124 9.71 -12.11 -9.52
C GLU A 124 11.23 -12.24 -9.38
N GLY A 125 11.85 -11.33 -8.62
CA GLY A 125 13.28 -11.39 -8.27
C GLY A 125 13.60 -12.37 -7.13
N ARG A 126 12.61 -12.80 -6.34
CA ARG A 126 12.78 -13.72 -5.21
C ARG A 126 12.54 -15.18 -5.59
N VAL A 127 11.66 -15.41 -6.56
CA VAL A 127 11.19 -16.75 -6.93
C VAL A 127 11.99 -17.25 -8.12
N SER A 128 12.73 -18.35 -7.91
CA SER A 128 13.45 -19.05 -8.99
C SER A 128 12.49 -19.46 -10.10
N ASP A 129 12.93 -19.51 -11.36
CA ASP A 129 12.08 -19.90 -12.50
C ASP A 129 11.40 -21.26 -12.29
N LEU A 130 12.06 -22.17 -11.57
CA LEU A 130 11.49 -23.46 -11.15
C LEU A 130 10.32 -23.28 -10.18
N GLU A 131 10.42 -22.36 -9.23
CA GLU A 131 9.35 -22.09 -8.28
C GLU A 131 8.16 -21.41 -8.96
N LYS A 132 8.39 -20.52 -9.95
CA LYS A 132 7.33 -19.95 -10.80
C LYS A 132 6.60 -21.06 -11.56
N ALA A 133 7.34 -21.99 -12.17
CA ALA A 133 6.77 -23.13 -12.89
C ALA A 133 5.95 -24.06 -11.99
N LEU A 134 6.26 -24.13 -10.69
CA LEU A 134 5.56 -24.98 -9.72
C LEU A 134 4.32 -24.31 -9.07
N VAL A 135 4.08 -23.00 -9.26
CA VAL A 135 2.93 -22.29 -8.68
C VAL A 135 1.58 -22.96 -9.03
N PRO A 136 1.29 -23.31 -10.30
CA PRO A 136 0.02 -23.94 -10.65
C PRO A 136 -0.20 -25.29 -9.94
N ALA A 137 0.86 -26.09 -9.80
CA ALA A 137 0.80 -27.37 -9.11
C ALA A 137 0.51 -27.19 -7.61
N ARG A 138 1.11 -26.17 -6.96
CA ARG A 138 0.83 -25.84 -5.54
C ARG A 138 -0.62 -25.40 -5.34
N GLN A 139 -1.14 -24.53 -6.21
CA GLN A 139 -2.53 -24.09 -6.16
C GLN A 139 -3.51 -25.27 -6.33
N LEU A 140 -3.23 -26.17 -7.28
CA LEU A 140 -4.03 -27.38 -7.47
C LEU A 140 -4.01 -28.26 -6.22
N TYR A 141 -2.82 -28.49 -5.63
CA TYR A 141 -2.63 -29.27 -4.42
C TYR A 141 -3.44 -28.70 -3.25
N GLU A 142 -3.36 -27.39 -3.00
CA GLU A 142 -4.14 -26.74 -1.94
C GLU A 142 -5.66 -26.88 -2.17
N SER A 143 -6.11 -26.72 -3.41
CA SER A 143 -7.52 -26.85 -3.77
C SER A 143 -8.05 -28.27 -3.52
N LEU A 144 -7.25 -29.30 -3.81
CA LEU A 144 -7.59 -30.71 -3.63
C LEU A 144 -7.57 -31.07 -2.14
N ARG A 145 -6.60 -30.55 -1.39
CA ARG A 145 -6.51 -30.69 0.06
C ARG A 145 -7.71 -30.10 0.78
N ARG A 146 -8.16 -28.89 0.39
CA ARG A 146 -9.38 -28.26 0.96
C ARG A 146 -10.64 -29.07 0.67
N ARG A 147 -10.68 -29.77 -0.46
CA ARG A 147 -11.77 -30.66 -0.87
C ARG A 147 -11.67 -32.07 -0.27
N TYR A 148 -10.65 -32.35 0.54
CA TYR A 148 -10.35 -33.68 1.09
C TYR A 148 -10.21 -34.78 0.02
N ASP A 149 -9.86 -34.42 -1.21
CA ASP A 149 -9.71 -35.35 -2.31
C ASP A 149 -8.32 -36.01 -2.27
N LYS A 150 -8.23 -37.11 -1.52
CA LYS A 150 -6.99 -37.89 -1.37
C LYS A 150 -6.53 -38.51 -2.68
N ALA A 151 -7.45 -38.92 -3.55
CA ALA A 151 -7.10 -39.55 -4.83
C ALA A 151 -6.49 -38.53 -5.79
N GLY A 152 -7.08 -37.32 -5.86
CA GLY A 152 -6.53 -36.21 -6.63
C GLY A 152 -5.15 -35.76 -6.14
N LEU A 153 -4.92 -35.73 -4.82
CA LEU A 153 -3.61 -35.40 -4.24
C LEU A 153 -2.53 -36.42 -4.66
N VAL A 154 -2.82 -37.71 -4.53
CA VAL A 154 -1.86 -38.76 -4.91
C VAL A 154 -1.59 -38.74 -6.42
N ALA A 155 -2.62 -38.54 -7.25
CA ALA A 155 -2.45 -38.43 -8.70
C ALA A 155 -1.56 -37.24 -9.09
N LEU A 156 -1.75 -36.09 -8.43
CA LEU A 156 -0.92 -34.90 -8.63
C LEU A 156 0.54 -35.16 -8.23
N GLU A 157 0.79 -35.78 -7.08
CA GLU A 157 2.13 -36.13 -6.63
C GLU A 157 2.83 -37.10 -7.61
N GLN A 158 2.12 -38.12 -8.10
CA GLN A 158 2.66 -39.04 -9.10
C GLN A 158 2.96 -38.36 -10.45
N ALA A 159 2.10 -37.44 -10.90
CA ALA A 159 2.33 -36.68 -12.12
C ALA A 159 3.56 -35.77 -12.02
N VAL A 160 3.75 -35.11 -10.87
CA VAL A 160 4.95 -34.30 -10.61
C VAL A 160 6.21 -35.16 -10.59
N LEU A 161 6.18 -36.30 -9.91
CA LEU A 161 7.31 -37.24 -9.89
C LEU A 161 7.63 -37.81 -11.28
N ALA A 162 6.61 -38.12 -12.08
CA ALA A 162 6.79 -38.57 -13.46
C ALA A 162 7.44 -37.48 -14.34
N ALA A 163 7.00 -36.23 -14.20
CA ALA A 163 7.59 -35.10 -14.90
C ALA A 163 9.06 -34.88 -14.53
N LEU A 164 9.40 -34.96 -13.23
CA LEU A 164 10.78 -34.83 -12.74
C LEU A 164 11.69 -35.99 -13.17
N ARG A 165 11.13 -37.18 -13.36
CA ARG A 165 11.85 -38.36 -13.87
C ARG A 165 12.00 -38.37 -15.39
N THR A 166 11.26 -37.52 -16.10
CA THR A 166 11.34 -37.44 -17.56
C THR A 166 12.62 -36.70 -17.94
N PRO A 167 13.54 -37.30 -18.71
CA PRO A 167 14.76 -36.63 -19.13
C PRO A 167 14.43 -35.39 -19.96
N LEU A 168 15.12 -34.28 -19.71
CA LEU A 168 15.01 -33.06 -20.51
C LEU A 168 15.23 -33.42 -21.97
N ARG A 169 14.20 -33.28 -22.82
CA ARG A 169 14.36 -33.46 -24.26
C ARG A 169 15.40 -32.42 -24.71
N LYS A 170 16.50 -32.87 -25.30
CA LYS A 170 17.42 -31.98 -26.02
C LYS A 170 16.57 -31.21 -27.03
N VAL A 171 16.50 -29.89 -26.87
CA VAL A 171 15.97 -29.01 -27.91
C VAL A 171 16.93 -29.16 -29.08
N GLU A 172 16.50 -29.87 -30.13
CA GLU A 172 17.23 -29.91 -31.38
C GLU A 172 17.40 -28.47 -31.85
N SER A 173 18.63 -27.97 -31.76
CA SER A 173 19.03 -26.75 -32.42
C SER A 173 19.10 -27.07 -33.90
N ASP A 174 17.95 -27.05 -34.57
CA ASP A 174 17.88 -27.12 -36.04
C ASP A 174 18.30 -25.76 -36.58
N ASN A 175 19.61 -25.51 -36.46
CA ASN A 175 20.26 -24.36 -37.03
C ASN A 175 20.43 -24.68 -38.52
N GLY A 176 19.58 -24.04 -39.33
CA GLY A 176 19.54 -24.20 -40.78
C GLY A 176 20.93 -24.26 -41.40
N LYS A 177 21.28 -25.44 -41.91
CA LYS A 177 22.39 -25.64 -42.85
C LYS A 177 21.98 -26.61 -43.93
N LYS A 178 21.47 -26.06 -45.04
CA LYS A 178 21.87 -26.39 -46.43
C LYS A 178 21.68 -25.09 -47.23
N ALA A 179 22.72 -24.32 -47.51
CA ALA A 179 23.84 -24.55 -48.45
C ALA A 179 23.35 -24.49 -49.91
N ASP A 180 23.75 -23.38 -50.56
CA ASP A 180 23.90 -23.06 -51.99
C ASP A 180 23.00 -23.75 -53.03
#